data_AF-A0AAD4BNG7-F1
#
_entry.id   AF-A0AAD4BNG7-F1
#
_cell.length_a   1.000
_cell.length_b   1.000
_cell.length_c   1.000
_cell.angle_alpha   90.00
_cell.angle_beta   90.00
_cell.angle_gamma   90.00
#
_symmetry.space_group_name_H-M   'P 1'
#
loop_
_entity.id
_entity.type
_entity.pdbx_description
1 polymer ?
#
loop_
_entity_poly.entity_id
_entity_poly.type
_entity_poly.pdbx_seq_one_letter_code
_entity_poly.pdbx_strand_id
1 'polypeptide(L)'
;MLNEEQMIAFTILKNFVYGLYPENAKKQVMMLIYGAGGTGKTKIIHMLTDELEKAELSPVLARTATTGVAACIIGGVTLHSWA
;
A
#
# COMPACT_ATOMS: atom_id res chain seq x y z
N MET A 1 -11.25 10.20 1.73
CA MET A 1 -10.75 10.62 3.05
C MET A 1 -10.54 9.40 3.95
N LEU A 2 -9.34 9.24 4.53
CA LEU A 2 -9.00 8.16 5.47
C LEU A 2 -9.40 8.58 6.90
N ASN A 3 -9.68 7.61 7.77
CA ASN A 3 -9.82 7.88 9.22
C ASN A 3 -8.44 7.97 9.90
N GLU A 4 -8.39 8.28 11.19
CA GLU A 4 -7.14 8.49 11.94
C GLU A 4 -6.20 7.27 11.90
N GLU A 5 -6.71 6.06 12.15
CA GLU A 5 -5.91 4.83 12.11
C GLU A 5 -5.36 4.53 10.71
N GLN A 6 -6.19 4.70 9.68
CA GLN A 6 -5.80 4.54 8.28
C GLN A 6 -4.77 5.59 7.86
N MET A 7 -4.89 6.83 8.38
CA MET A 7 -3.93 7.91 8.12
C MET A 7 -2.56 7.61 8.70
N ILE A 8 -2.47 6.99 9.88
CA ILE A 8 -1.20 6.56 10.47
C ILE A 8 -0.51 5.57 9.54
N ALA A 9 -1.22 4.52 9.14
CA ALA A 9 -0.70 3.50 8.22
C ALA A 9 -0.27 4.09 6.88
N PHE A 10 -1.11 4.93 6.28
CA PHE A 10 -0.82 5.61 5.02
C PHE A 10 0.44 6.50 5.13
N THR A 11 0.58 7.25 6.22
CA THR A 11 1.72 8.15 6.42
C THR A 11 3.03 7.39 6.54
N ILE A 12 3.05 6.27 7.26
CA ILE A 12 4.25 5.42 7.37
C ILE A 12 4.68 4.93 5.99
N LEU A 13 3.74 4.39 5.21
CA LEU A 13 4.02 3.88 3.85
C LEU A 13 4.46 5.00 2.91
N LYS A 14 3.76 6.14 2.93
CA LYS A 14 4.09 7.32 2.11
C LYS A 14 5.51 7.80 2.41
N ASN A 15 5.84 8.00 3.68
CA ASN A 15 7.16 8.51 4.07
C ASN A 15 8.28 7.53 3.68
N PHE A 16 8.00 6.22 3.75
CA PHE A 16 8.94 5.19 3.28
C PHE A 16 9.18 5.28 1.77
N VAL A 17 8.11 5.32 0.96
CA VAL A 17 8.24 5.37 -0.50
C VAL A 17 8.95 6.65 -0.98
N TYR A 18 8.68 7.79 -0.33
CA TYR A 18 9.35 9.05 -0.65
C TYR A 18 10.76 9.17 -0.04
N GLY A 19 11.24 8.18 0.71
CA GLY A 19 12.59 8.19 1.28
C GLY A 19 12.82 9.34 2.27
N LEU A 20 11.78 9.81 2.96
CA LEU A 20 11.86 10.97 3.86
C LEU A 20 12.74 10.73 5.10
N TYR A 21 13.18 9.50 5.31
CA TYR A 21 14.11 9.09 6.36
C TYR A 21 15.31 8.34 5.74
N PRO A 22 16.32 9.06 5.22
CA PRO A 22 17.46 8.48 4.52
C PRO A 22 18.25 7.47 5.37
N GLU A 23 18.30 7.68 6.68
CA GLU A 23 18.90 6.76 7.65
C GLU A 23 18.21 5.38 7.68
N ASN A 24 16.96 5.31 7.24
CA ASN A 24 16.17 4.09 7.14
C ASN A 24 16.10 3.54 5.70
N ALA A 25 16.77 4.15 4.72
CA ALA A 25 16.71 3.74 3.31
C ALA A 25 17.14 2.27 3.06
N LYS A 26 17.87 1.66 4.00
CA LYS A 26 18.29 0.26 3.94
C LYS A 26 17.37 -0.72 4.69
N LYS A 27 16.37 -0.24 5.42
CA LYS A 27 15.46 -1.07 6.22
C LYS A 27 14.16 -1.31 5.47
N GLN A 28 13.82 -2.57 5.25
CA GLN A 28 12.52 -2.97 4.73
C GLN A 28 11.42 -2.64 5.75
N VAL A 29 10.37 -1.94 5.30
CA VAL A 29 9.16 -1.74 6.12
C VAL A 29 8.31 -3.00 6.03
N MET A 30 8.40 -3.85 7.06
CA MET A 30 7.52 -5.00 7.25
C MET A 30 6.29 -4.58 8.05
N MET A 31 5.29 -4.05 7.38
CA MET A 31 4.06 -3.59 8.02
C MET A 31 2.93 -4.62 7.86
N LEU A 32 2.30 -5.01 8.97
CA LEU A 32 1.07 -5.79 8.99
C LEU A 32 -0.08 -4.93 9.52
N ILE A 33 -1.11 -4.70 8.70
CA ILE A 33 -2.31 -3.97 9.10
C ILE A 33 -3.43 -4.97 9.37
N TYR A 34 -3.84 -5.09 10.63
CA TYR A 34 -4.92 -5.98 11.05
C TYR A 34 -6.24 -5.21 11.20
N GLY A 35 -7.36 -5.94 11.16
CA GLY A 35 -8.70 -5.40 11.42
C GLY A 35 -9.78 -6.29 10.84
N ALA A 36 -11.00 -6.19 11.39
CA ALA A 36 -12.14 -6.97 10.92
C ALA A 36 -12.48 -6.72 9.43
N GLY A 37 -13.30 -7.58 8.84
CA GLY A 37 -13.88 -7.34 7.53
C GLY A 37 -14.63 -6.00 7.49
N GLY A 38 -14.50 -5.24 6.41
CA GLY A 38 -15.20 -3.96 6.26
C GLY A 38 -14.55 -2.73 6.91
N THR A 39 -13.43 -2.86 7.63
CA THR A 39 -12.74 -1.70 8.27
C THR A 39 -11.98 -0.78 7.31
N GLY A 40 -12.07 -1.01 6.00
CA GLY A 40 -11.47 -0.13 4.99
C GLY A 40 -9.97 -0.28 4.79
N LYS A 41 -9.36 -1.43 5.13
CA LYS A 41 -7.92 -1.71 4.85
C LYS A 41 -7.56 -1.50 3.37
N THR A 42 -8.42 -1.98 2.46
CA THR A 42 -8.28 -1.78 1.01
C THR A 42 -8.19 -0.30 0.62
N LYS A 43 -8.86 0.59 1.37
CA LYS A 43 -8.84 2.04 1.12
C LYS A 43 -7.45 2.65 1.29
N ILE A 44 -6.63 2.09 2.18
CA ILE A 44 -5.23 2.52 2.36
C ILE A 44 -4.43 2.20 1.10
N ILE A 45 -4.62 1.00 0.53
CA ILE A 45 -3.96 0.56 -0.70
C ILE A 45 -4.35 1.48 -1.87
N HIS A 46 -5.65 1.77 -2.02
CA HIS A 46 -6.12 2.69 -3.06
C HIS A 46 -5.56 4.10 -2.88
N MET A 47 -5.57 4.65 -1.67
CA MET A 47 -5.03 5.99 -1.44
C MET A 47 -3.53 6.06 -1.72
N LEU A 48 -2.75 5.02 -1.37
CA LEU A 48 -1.33 4.95 -1.72
C LEU A 48 -1.13 4.84 -3.24
N THR A 49 -1.97 4.07 -3.92
CA THR A 49 -1.94 3.96 -5.38
C THR A 49 -2.16 5.33 -6.03
N ASP A 50 -3.24 6.02 -5.66
CA ASP A 50 -3.59 7.33 -6.20
C ASP A 50 -2.49 8.37 -5.94
N GLU A 51 -1.85 8.32 -4.76
CA GLU A 51 -0.74 9.20 -4.40
C GLU A 51 0.48 8.98 -5.31
N LEU A 52 0.87 7.72 -5.51
CA LEU A 52 2.03 7.39 -6.34
C LEU A 52 1.76 7.61 -7.82
N GLU A 53 0.52 7.44 -8.27
CA GLU A 53 0.12 7.79 -9.64
C GLU A 53 0.23 9.30 -9.89
N LYS A 54 -0.26 10.12 -8.96
CA LYS A 54 -0.12 11.58 -9.04
C LYS A 54 1.32 12.06 -9.01
N ALA A 55 2.20 11.28 -8.38
CA ALA A 55 3.62 11.57 -8.29
C ALA A 55 4.45 10.93 -9.43
N GLU A 56 3.80 10.28 -10.42
CA GLU A 56 4.47 9.57 -11.52
C GLU A 56 5.41 8.44 -11.03
N LEU A 57 5.14 7.88 -9.85
CA LEU A 57 5.90 6.81 -9.21
C LEU A 57 5.19 5.45 -9.27
N SER A 58 4.13 5.29 -10.06
CA SER A 58 3.37 4.04 -10.19
C SER A 58 4.23 2.76 -10.31
N PRO A 59 5.36 2.73 -11.06
CA PRO A 59 6.17 1.53 -11.21
C PRO A 59 6.81 1.00 -9.92
N VAL A 60 6.90 1.80 -8.86
CA VAL A 60 7.53 1.38 -7.59
C VAL A 60 6.59 0.57 -6.70
N LEU A 61 5.30 0.47 -7.05
CA LEU A 61 4.28 -0.21 -6.25
C LEU A 61 3.73 -1.45 -6.97
N ALA A 62 4.15 -2.64 -6.50
CA ALA A 62 3.46 -3.88 -6.83
C ALA A 62 2.24 -4.08 -5.92
N ARG A 63 1.06 -4.26 -6.53
CA ARG A 63 -0.19 -4.56 -5.81
C ARG A 63 -0.54 -6.02 -6.01
N THR A 64 -0.50 -6.79 -4.93
CA THR A 64 -0.70 -8.24 -4.98
C THR A 64 -1.75 -8.71 -3.98
N ALA A 65 -2.48 -9.76 -4.33
CA ALA A 65 -3.35 -10.47 -3.40
C ALA A 65 -3.22 -11.99 -3.54
N THR A 66 -3.78 -12.75 -2.60
CA THR A 66 -3.71 -14.22 -2.59
C THR A 66 -4.71 -14.88 -3.55
N THR A 67 -5.78 -14.19 -3.94
CA THR A 67 -6.82 -14.68 -4.86
C THR A 67 -7.07 -13.69 -5.99
N GLY A 68 -7.57 -14.19 -7.13
CA GLY A 68 -7.86 -13.35 -8.31
C GLY A 68 -8.90 -12.26 -8.01
N VAL A 69 -9.98 -12.59 -7.30
CA VAL A 69 -11.02 -11.61 -6.95
C VAL A 69 -10.45 -10.49 -6.08
N ALA A 70 -9.64 -10.81 -5.07
CA ALA A 70 -9.02 -9.80 -4.22
C ALA A 70 -8.01 -8.94 -4.99
N ALA A 71 -7.27 -9.54 -5.92
CA ALA A 71 -6.34 -8.82 -6.78
C ALA A 71 -7.07 -7.81 -7.66
N CYS A 72 -8.17 -8.20 -8.29
CA CYS A 72 -9.02 -7.29 -9.07
C CYS A 72 -9.51 -6.11 -8.23
N ILE A 73 -9.95 -6.36 -6.98
CA ILE A 73 -10.45 -5.31 -6.09
C ILE A 73 -9.39 -4.23 -5.83
N ILE A 74 -8.12 -4.61 -5.65
CA ILE A 74 -7.03 -3.63 -5.42
C ILE A 74 -6.41 -3.11 -6.73
N GLY A 75 -6.93 -3.50 -7.90
CA GLY A 75 -6.36 -3.15 -9.19
C GLY A 75 -4.97 -3.74 -9.41
N GLY A 76 -4.72 -4.94 -8.89
CA GLY A 76 -3.44 -5.62 -8.94
C GLY A 76 -3.52 -7.01 -9.57
N VAL A 77 -2.51 -7.83 -9.29
CA VAL A 77 -2.41 -9.23 -9.75
C VAL A 77 -2.32 -10.19 -8.57
N THR A 78 -2.43 -11.49 -8.79
CA THR A 78 -2.15 -12.43 -7.71
C THR A 78 -0.66 -12.46 -7.42
N LEU A 79 -0.28 -12.74 -6.16
CA LEU A 79 1.13 -12.85 -5.78
C LEU A 79 1.87 -13.90 -6.64
N HIS A 80 1.22 -15.04 -6.91
CA HIS A 80 1.74 -16.10 -7.79
C HIS A 80 1.90 -15.68 -9.25
N SER A 81 1.25 -14.60 -9.70
CA SER A 81 1.40 -14.08 -11.06
C SER A 81 2.49 -13.02 -11.16
N TRP A 82 2.87 -12.42 -10.03
CA TRP A 82 3.84 -11.34 -9.97
C TRP A 82 5.27 -11.83 -9.71
N ALA A 83 5.41 -12.86 -8.85
CA ALA A 83 6.67 -13.47 -8.45
C ALA A 83 6.95 -14.78 -9.21
#